data_AF-A0AAV1J336-F1
#
_entry.id   AF-A0AAV1J336-F1
#
_cell.length_a   1.000
_cell.length_b   1.000
_cell.length_c   1.000
_cell.angle_alpha   90.00
_cell.angle_beta   90.00
_cell.angle_gamma   90.00
#
_symmetry.space_group_name_H-M   'P 1'
#
loop_
_entity.id
_entity.type
_entity.pdbx_description
1 polymer ?
#
loop_
_entity_poly.entity_id
_entity_poly.type
_entity_poly.pdbx_seq_one_letter_code
_entity_poly.pdbx_strand_id
1 'polypeptide(L)'
;MRLNGFSFYPEKVFPEKNKVRWRCTRRTCRAYAHTLHDRIFALSNVHTHEPPVVSQCLSTNQRSFTHAALATQAKAILNDS
;
A
#
# COMPACT_ATOMS: atom_id res chain seq x y z
N MET A 1 9.78 -9.72 2.64
CA MET A 1 10.01 -8.33 3.11
C MET A 1 9.10 -7.37 2.34
N ARG A 2 8.62 -6.28 2.95
CA ARG A 2 7.81 -5.24 2.28
C ARG A 2 8.49 -3.87 2.42
N LEU A 3 8.59 -3.13 1.33
CA LEU A 3 9.20 -1.79 1.26
C LEU A 3 8.43 -0.95 0.25
N ASN A 4 8.03 0.27 0.62
CA ASN A 4 7.38 1.26 -0.25
C ASN A 4 6.19 0.71 -1.07
N GLY A 5 5.35 -0.12 -0.45
CA GLY A 5 4.20 -0.76 -1.12
C GLY A 5 4.56 -1.98 -2.00
N PHE A 6 5.85 -2.22 -2.25
CA PHE A 6 6.33 -3.40 -2.97
C PHE A 6 6.65 -4.55 -2.03
N SER A 7 6.47 -5.76 -2.54
CA SER A 7 6.79 -7.00 -1.83
C SER A 7 8.01 -7.67 -2.44
N PHE A 8 8.87 -8.20 -1.57
CA PHE A 8 10.09 -8.89 -1.91
C PHE A 8 10.11 -10.28 -1.28
N TYR A 9 10.52 -11.29 -2.06
CA TYR A 9 10.73 -12.65 -1.58
C TYR A 9 12.24 -12.91 -1.38
N PRO A 10 12.64 -13.79 -0.45
CA PRO A 10 14.03 -14.17 -0.30
C PRO A 10 14.44 -15.04 -1.49
N GLU A 11 15.33 -14.53 -2.34
CA GLU A 11 15.86 -15.29 -3.48
C GLU A 11 17.02 -16.20 -3.05
N LYS A 12 17.92 -15.69 -2.20
CA LYS A 12 19.04 -16.46 -1.64
C LYS A 12 19.25 -16.10 -0.18
N VAL A 13 19.35 -17.12 0.67
CA VAL A 13 19.62 -16.98 2.10
C VAL A 13 21.02 -17.51 2.40
N PHE A 14 21.82 -16.76 3.14
CA PHE A 14 23.17 -17.11 3.57
C PHE A 14 23.23 -17.08 5.11
N PRO A 15 22.85 -18.20 5.78
CA PRO A 15 22.75 -18.25 7.24
C PRO A 15 24.07 -17.94 7.94
N GLU A 16 25.19 -18.52 7.48
CA GLU A 16 26.54 -18.32 8.05
C GLU A 16 26.98 -16.85 8.08
N LYS A 17 26.46 -16.05 7.15
CA LYS A 17 26.81 -14.63 7.00
C LYS A 17 25.68 -13.71 7.49
N ASN A 18 24.62 -14.26 8.08
CA ASN A 18 23.40 -13.53 8.44
C ASN A 18 22.88 -12.62 7.31
N LYS A 19 23.00 -13.10 6.06
CA LYS A 19 22.74 -12.30 4.86
C LYS A 19 21.60 -12.89 4.04
N VAL A 20 20.71 -12.04 3.54
CA VAL A 20 19.65 -12.46 2.61
C VAL A 20 19.63 -11.55 1.40
N ARG A 21 19.53 -12.14 0.22
CA ARG A 21 19.25 -11.45 -1.04
C ARG A 21 17.77 -11.60 -1.36
N TRP A 22 17.09 -10.47 -1.48
CA TRP A 22 15.68 -10.35 -1.76
C TRP A 22 15.46 -9.85 -3.18
N ARG A 23 14.42 -10.37 -3.85
CA ARG A 23 13.94 -9.85 -5.14
C ARG A 23 12.48 -9.48 -5.09
N CYS A 24 12.10 -8.49 -5.89
CA CYS A 24 10.69 -8.15 -6.06
C CYS A 24 9.89 -9.38 -6.52
N THR A 25 8.68 -9.54 -6.00
CA THR A 25 7.80 -10.68 -6.35
C THR A 25 7.36 -10.69 -7.81
N ARG A 26 7.42 -9.56 -8.51
CA ARG A 26 7.12 -9.49 -9.96
C ARG A 26 8.32 -9.99 -10.76
N ARG A 27 8.13 -11.07 -11.53
CA ARG A 27 9.20 -11.75 -12.30
C ARG A 27 9.94 -10.85 -13.30
N THR A 28 9.24 -9.89 -13.90
CA THR A 28 9.80 -8.93 -14.87
C THR A 28 10.52 -7.76 -14.20
N CYS A 29 10.37 -7.61 -12.88
CA CYS A 29 11.01 -6.55 -12.12
C CYS A 29 12.43 -6.92 -11.71
N ARG A 30 13.35 -5.96 -11.80
CA ARG A 30 14.75 -6.12 -11.40
C ARG A 30 15.08 -5.48 -10.05
N ALA A 31 14.10 -4.92 -9.35
CA ALA A 31 14.30 -4.40 -7.99
C ALA A 31 14.75 -5.50 -7.02
N TYR A 32 15.71 -5.17 -6.18
CA TYR A 32 16.34 -6.10 -5.25
C TYR A 32 16.77 -5.39 -3.96
N ALA A 33 16.94 -6.16 -2.90
CA ALA A 33 17.53 -5.69 -1.65
C ALA A 33 18.45 -6.76 -1.06
N HIS A 34 19.47 -6.34 -0.33
CA HIS A 34 20.27 -7.23 0.49
C HIS A 34 20.18 -6.81 1.95
N THR A 35 19.90 -7.78 2.81
CA THR A 35 19.96 -7.60 4.27
C THR A 35 21.17 -8.32 4.86
N LEU A 36 21.73 -7.74 5.92
CA LEU A 36 22.81 -8.29 6.75
C LEU A 36 22.46 -7.99 8.21
N HIS A 37 22.37 -9.03 9.06
CA HIS A 37 21.89 -8.89 10.46
C HIS A 37 20.59 -8.08 10.55
N ASP A 38 19.62 -8.41 9.69
CA ASP A 38 18.30 -7.77 9.58
C ASP A 38 18.29 -6.29 9.14
N ARG A 39 19.44 -5.71 8.81
CA ARG A 39 19.55 -4.36 8.25
C ARG A 39 19.75 -4.41 6.75
N ILE A 40 19.08 -3.53 6.02
CA ILE A 40 19.28 -3.38 4.58
C ILE A 40 20.62 -2.66 4.36
N PHE A 41 21.55 -3.28 3.63
CA PHE A 41 22.85 -2.68 3.30
C PHE A 41 23.01 -2.38 1.80
N ALA A 42 22.16 -2.94 0.95
CA ALA A 42 22.09 -2.60 -0.46
C ALA A 42 20.63 -2.67 -0.93
N LEU A 43 20.19 -1.69 -1.72
CA LEU A 43 18.82 -1.60 -2.21
C LEU A 43 18.81 -0.97 -3.60
N SER A 44 18.16 -1.63 -4.55
CA SER A 44 17.72 -1.04 -5.81
C SER A 44 16.20 -0.99 -5.81
N ASN A 45 15.65 0.18 -5.52
CA ASN A 45 14.21 0.43 -5.38
C ASN A 45 13.57 0.98 -6.67
N VAL A 46 14.12 0.62 -7.83
CA VAL A 46 13.60 1.04 -9.14
C VAL A 46 12.70 -0.06 -9.68
N HIS A 47 11.40 0.20 -9.72
CA HIS A 47 10.39 -0.74 -10.20
C HIS A 47 9.88 -0.35 -11.59
N THR A 48 9.69 -1.34 -12.45
CA THR A 48 9.14 -1.18 -13.81
C THR A 48 7.63 -1.45 -13.86
N HIS A 49 6.98 -1.42 -12.70
CA HIS A 49 5.56 -1.69 -12.53
C HIS A 49 5.04 -0.91 -11.32
N GLU A 50 3.74 -0.66 -11.30
CA GLU A 50 3.06 -0.04 -10.16
C GLU A 50 3.06 -1.00 -8.94
N PRO A 51 3.06 -0.48 -7.69
CA PRO A 51 2.79 -1.30 -6.51
C PRO A 51 1.47 -2.08 -6.66
N PRO A 52 1.39 -3.30 -6.11
CA PRO A 52 0.10 -3.98 -6.01
C PRO A 52 -0.87 -3.12 -5.20
N VAL A 53 -2.08 -2.89 -5.74
CA VAL A 53 -3.20 -2.39 -4.94
C VAL A 53 -3.45 -3.41 -3.84
N VAL A 54 -3.02 -3.06 -2.63
CA VAL A 54 -3.44 -3.81 -1.45
C VAL A 54 -4.92 -3.50 -1.28
N SER A 55 -5.77 -4.50 -1.50
CA SER A 55 -7.13 -4.47 -0.96
C SER A 55 -6.98 -4.45 0.57
N GLN A 56 -6.72 -3.28 1.14
CA GLN A 56 -7.08 -3.04 2.52
C GLN A 56 -8.59 -3.26 2.53
N CYS A 57 -9.05 -4.26 3.27
CA CYS A 57 -10.41 -4.26 3.76
C CYS A 57 -10.53 -2.99 4.61
N LEU A 58 -10.85 -1.87 3.97
CA LEU A 58 -11.14 -0.62 4.65
C LEU A 58 -12.45 -0.87 5.39
N SER A 59 -12.35 -1.31 6.65
CA SER A 59 -13.38 -1.07 7.66
C SER A 59 -13.39 0.42 8.05
N THR A 60 -13.14 1.30 7.09
CA THR A 60 -13.29 2.73 7.28
C THR A 60 -14.53 3.11 6.50
N ASN A 61 -15.56 3.41 7.28
CA ASN A 61 -16.81 4.07 6.97
C ASN A 61 -16.59 5.37 6.17
N GLN A 62 -16.04 5.28 4.96
CA GLN A 62 -16.01 6.37 4.00
C GLN A 62 -17.21 6.19 3.09
N ARG A 63 -18.29 6.81 3.54
CA ARG A 63 -19.49 7.02 2.76
C ARG A 63 -19.10 7.71 1.46
N SER A 64 -19.10 6.94 0.38
CA SER A 64 -19.29 7.46 -0.97
C SER A 64 -20.62 8.22 -0.96
N PHE A 65 -20.58 9.55 -0.95
CA PHE A 65 -21.71 10.34 -1.38
C PHE A 65 -21.41 10.85 -2.78
N THR A 66 -21.91 10.06 -3.73
CA THR A 66 -22.31 10.53 -5.05
C THR A 66 -22.98 11.90 -4.92
N HIS A 67 -22.56 12.83 -5.77
CA HIS A 67 -23.13 14.17 -5.91
C HIS A 67 -24.64 14.07 -6.22
N ALA A 68 -25.50 14.24 -5.20
CA ALA A 68 -26.95 14.19 -5.34
C ALA A 68 -27.61 15.44 -4.74
N ALA A 69 -28.30 16.15 -5.64
CA ALA A 69 -29.48 16.98 -5.44
C ALA A 69 -29.39 18.22 -4.52
N LEU A 70 -29.52 19.39 -5.17
CA LEU A 70 -30.06 20.62 -4.59
C LEU A 70 -31.41 20.33 -3.92
N ALA A 71 -31.46 20.38 -2.59
CA ALA A 71 -32.70 20.56 -1.84
C ALA A 71 -32.73 21.99 -1.30
N THR A 72 -33.50 22.84 -1.99
CA THR A 72 -33.82 24.21 -1.58
C THR A 72 -34.52 24.19 -0.22
N GLN A 73 -33.99 24.97 0.74
CA GLN A 73 -34.66 25.21 2.03
C GLN A 73 -35.93 26.05 1.80
N ALA A 74 -37.07 25.56 2.30
CA ALA A 74 -38.23 26.39 2.56
C ALA A 74 -38.53 26.32 4.06
N LYS A 75 -38.33 27.45 4.74
CA LYS A 75 -38.81 27.69 6.10
C LYS A 75 -40.34 27.82 6.07
N ALA A 76 -41.03 27.21 7.03
CA ALA A 76 -42.36 27.66 7.43
C ALA A 76 -42.43 27.68 8.97
N ILE A 77 -42.81 28.84 9.46
CA ILE A 77 -42.90 29.32 10.84
C ILE A 77 -44.40 29.32 11.20
N LEU A 78 -44.73 29.00 12.47
CA LEU A 78 -46.00 29.20 13.21
C LEU A 78 -47.19 28.27 12.85
N ASN A 79 -47.81 27.65 13.87
CA ASN A 79 -48.90 28.31 14.59
C ASN A 79 -49.23 27.63 15.93
N ASP A 80 -49.46 28.51 16.90
CA ASP A 80 -50.03 28.35 18.24
C ASP A 80 -51.48 27.83 18.17
N SER A 81 -51.90 26.99 19.14
CA SER A 81 -53.22 26.97 19.84
C SER A 81 -53.34 25.75 20.74
#